data_AF-A0A382XWI8-F1
#
_entry.id   AF-A0A382XWI8-F1
#
_cell.length_a   1.000
_cell.length_b   1.000
_cell.length_c   1.000
_cell.angle_alpha   90.00
_cell.angle_beta   90.00
_cell.angle_gamma   90.00
#
_symmetry.space_group_name_H-M   'P 1'
#
loop_
_entity.id
_entity.type
_entity.pdbx_description
1 polymer ?
#
loop_
_entity_poly.entity_id
_entity_poly.type
_entity_poly.pdbx_seq_one_letter_code
_entity_poly.pdbx_strand_id
1 'polypeptide(L)'
;VPLGRPLLKSLAFTSLSSSAKIAYPYFLYDKKNDHQDEVVLTFSQAKNFKVCQSQSTFTKIKRELVQYGLLDPLDGGGLNAPAIFKVSNRWNRYGNEDFKDLKYKPGFSSKFFKDAMANPEKRQRIIQSRHGVS
;
A
#
# COMPACT_ATOMS: atom_id res chain seq x y z
N VAL A 1 -8.93 -7.33 15.12
CA VAL A 1 -8.26 -8.46 14.43
C VAL A 1 -7.03 -8.85 15.23
N PRO A 2 -6.95 -10.07 15.78
CA PRO A 2 -5.76 -10.51 16.51
C PRO A 2 -4.59 -10.69 15.54
N LEU A 3 -3.45 -10.07 15.83
CA LEU A 3 -2.20 -10.33 15.12
C LEU A 3 -1.55 -11.60 15.69
N GLY A 4 -1.11 -12.51 14.82
CA GLY A 4 -0.44 -13.73 15.24
C GLY A 4 0.89 -13.44 15.93
N ARG A 5 1.22 -14.22 16.98
CA ARG A 5 2.51 -14.12 17.70
C ARG A 5 3.73 -14.22 16.77
N PRO A 6 3.76 -15.11 15.74
CA PRO A 6 4.91 -15.18 14.82
C PRO A 6 5.15 -13.86 14.08
N LEU A 7 4.08 -13.20 13.62
CA LEU A 7 4.20 -11.90 12.95
C LEU A 7 4.77 -10.84 13.89
N LEU A 8 4.25 -10.74 15.11
CA LEU A 8 4.68 -9.72 16.09
C LEU A 8 6.18 -9.82 16.45
N LYS A 9 6.75 -11.03 16.39
CA LYS A 9 8.17 -11.29 16.64
C LYS A 9 9.05 -11.23 15.38
N SER A 10 8.45 -11.14 14.20
CA SER A 10 9.18 -11.15 12.94
C SER A 10 10.04 -9.89 12.75
N LEU A 11 11.17 -10.05 12.06
CA LEU A 11 12.03 -8.92 11.71
C LEU A 11 11.23 -7.87 10.92
N ALA A 12 10.44 -8.31 9.93
CA ALA A 12 9.57 -7.45 9.14
C ALA A 12 8.69 -6.52 10.00
N PHE A 13 7.97 -7.09 10.98
CA PHE A 13 7.07 -6.30 11.82
C PHE A 13 7.84 -5.39 12.78
N THR A 14 8.93 -5.88 13.37
CA THR A 14 9.73 -5.08 14.32
C THR A 14 10.42 -3.90 13.63
N SER A 15 10.82 -4.04 12.36
CA SER A 15 11.41 -2.98 11.53
C SER A 15 10.43 -1.89 11.08
N LEU A 16 9.11 -2.10 11.23
CA LEU A 16 8.11 -1.09 10.89
C LEU A 16 8.21 0.15 11.79
N SER A 17 7.95 1.30 11.19
CA SER A 17 7.65 2.55 11.87
C SER A 17 6.43 2.40 12.77
N SER A 18 6.35 3.20 13.83
CA SER A 18 5.22 3.16 14.77
C SER A 18 3.88 3.36 14.06
N SER A 19 3.82 4.28 13.08
CA SER A 19 2.60 4.52 12.32
C SER A 19 2.23 3.33 11.43
N ALA A 20 3.19 2.64 10.83
CA ALA A 20 2.90 1.45 10.01
C ALA A 20 2.47 0.25 10.87
N LYS A 21 3.05 0.08 12.07
CA LYS A 21 2.59 -0.91 13.07
C LYS A 21 1.14 -0.69 13.48
N ILE A 22 0.73 0.57 13.64
CA ILE A 22 -0.67 0.94 13.95
C ILE A 22 -1.56 0.75 12.72
N ALA A 23 -1.10 1.14 11.53
CA ALA A 23 -1.89 1.06 10.30
C ALA A 23 -2.26 -0.37 9.90
N TYR A 24 -1.33 -1.32 10.05
CA TYR A 24 -1.51 -2.68 9.57
C TYR A 24 -2.75 -3.38 10.17
N PRO A 25 -2.99 -3.37 11.49
CA PRO A 25 -4.26 -3.82 12.08
C PRO A 25 -5.52 -3.22 11.45
N TYR A 26 -5.48 -1.94 11.03
CA TYR A 26 -6.64 -1.29 10.40
C TYR A 26 -6.85 -1.73 8.95
N PHE A 27 -5.78 -2.07 8.22
CA PHE A 27 -5.93 -2.77 6.93
C PHE A 27 -6.62 -4.11 7.12
N LEU A 28 -6.22 -4.89 8.14
CA LEU A 28 -6.85 -6.18 8.41
C LEU A 28 -8.27 -6.05 8.95
N TYR A 29 -8.58 -4.97 9.66
CA TYR A 29 -9.92 -4.70 10.18
C TYR A 29 -10.95 -4.53 9.06
N ASP A 30 -10.53 -4.04 7.89
CA ASP A 30 -11.42 -3.86 6.72
C ASP A 30 -11.79 -5.18 6.03
N LYS A 31 -11.16 -6.31 6.42
CA LYS A 31 -11.56 -7.65 5.95
C LYS A 31 -12.99 -7.94 6.44
N LYS A 32 -13.92 -8.16 5.51
CA LYS A 32 -15.32 -8.52 5.86
C LYS A 32 -15.45 -10.00 6.27
N ASN A 33 -14.51 -10.85 5.83
CA ASN A 33 -14.53 -12.30 6.04
C ASN A 33 -13.09 -12.87 6.01
N ASP A 34 -12.88 -14.06 6.58
CA ASP A 34 -11.56 -14.70 6.62
C ASP A 34 -11.02 -15.07 5.22
N HIS A 35 -11.91 -15.40 4.28
CA HIS A 35 -11.58 -15.75 2.89
C HIS A 35 -11.22 -14.54 2.00
N GLN A 36 -11.49 -13.31 2.46
CA GLN A 36 -11.18 -12.11 1.70
C GLN A 36 -9.74 -11.69 1.99
N ASP A 37 -8.79 -11.98 1.11
CA ASP A 37 -7.39 -11.56 1.32
C ASP A 37 -7.12 -10.10 0.89
N GLU A 38 -8.09 -9.47 0.25
CA GLU A 38 -8.00 -8.09 -0.21
C GLU A 38 -8.37 -7.10 0.88
N VAL A 39 -7.51 -6.11 1.08
CA VAL A 39 -7.64 -5.07 2.08
C VAL A 39 -7.50 -3.70 1.46
N VAL A 40 -8.35 -2.79 1.92
CA VAL A 40 -8.37 -1.40 1.49
C VAL A 40 -8.32 -0.52 2.73
N LEU A 41 -7.45 0.49 2.70
CA LEU A 41 -7.51 1.58 3.67
C LEU A 41 -7.46 2.88 2.89
N THR A 42 -8.49 3.70 3.03
CA THR A 42 -8.53 5.04 2.47
C THR A 42 -7.80 6.03 3.38
N PHE A 43 -7.34 7.14 2.82
CA PHE A 43 -6.75 8.19 3.64
C PHE A 43 -7.76 8.77 4.65
N SER A 44 -9.04 8.90 4.25
CA SER A 44 -10.11 9.34 5.15
C SER A 44 -10.27 8.41 6.35
N GLN A 45 -10.30 7.09 6.14
CA GLN A 45 -10.31 6.11 7.23
C GLN A 45 -9.05 6.23 8.10
N ALA A 46 -7.86 6.32 7.50
CA ALA A 46 -6.61 6.47 8.24
C ALA A 46 -6.59 7.73 9.12
N LYS A 47 -7.16 8.84 8.64
CA LYS A 47 -7.32 10.07 9.40
C LYS A 47 -8.31 9.91 10.55
N ASN A 48 -9.46 9.28 10.30
CA ASN A 48 -10.49 9.02 11.30
C ASN A 48 -9.97 8.11 12.43
N PHE A 49 -9.18 7.09 12.08
CA PHE A 49 -8.51 6.21 13.03
C PHE A 49 -7.24 6.80 13.65
N LYS A 50 -6.91 8.06 13.34
CA LYS A 50 -5.72 8.77 13.82
C LYS A 50 -4.39 8.05 13.52
N VAL A 51 -4.35 7.22 12.48
CA VAL A 51 -3.13 6.52 12.01
C VAL A 51 -2.11 7.53 11.49
N CYS A 52 -2.56 8.52 10.72
CA CYS A 52 -1.75 9.61 10.20
C CYS A 52 -2.61 10.81 9.78
N GLN A 53 -2.00 11.99 9.69
CA GLN A 53 -2.68 13.24 9.35
C GLN A 53 -2.36 13.78 7.94
N SER A 54 -1.44 13.15 7.21
CA SER A 54 -1.01 13.62 5.89
C SER A 54 -1.01 12.51 4.84
N GLN A 55 -1.34 12.87 3.60
CA GLN A 55 -1.34 11.96 2.45
C GLN A 55 0.06 11.40 2.16
N SER A 56 1.10 12.20 2.41
CA SER A 56 2.50 11.81 2.20
C SER A 56 2.91 10.72 3.19
N THR A 57 2.59 10.89 4.48
CA THR A 57 2.81 9.86 5.51
C THR A 57 1.98 8.61 5.20
N PHE A 58 0.73 8.78 4.77
CA PHE A 58 -0.10 7.65 4.38
C PHE A 58 0.51 6.84 3.22
N THR A 59 1.06 7.54 2.22
CA THR A 59 1.75 6.89 1.10
C THR A 59 3.02 6.18 1.55
N LYS A 60 3.79 6.77 2.48
CA LYS A 60 4.98 6.14 3.07
C LYS A 60 4.62 4.84 3.81
N ILE A 61 3.58 4.87 4.64
CA ILE A 61 3.07 3.69 5.36
C ILE A 61 2.74 2.56 4.37
N LYS A 62 2.00 2.86 3.30
CA LYS A 62 1.68 1.85 2.28
C LYS A 62 2.93 1.26 1.63
N ARG A 63 3.91 2.09 1.28
CA ARG A 63 5.19 1.64 0.72
C ARG A 63 5.93 0.72 1.69
N GLU A 64 5.99 1.11 2.95
CA GLU A 64 6.69 0.38 4.01
C GLU A 64 6.08 -1.01 4.25
N LEU A 65 4.75 -1.08 4.35
CA LEU A 65 4.03 -2.35 4.50
C LEU A 65 4.24 -3.30 3.31
N VAL A 66 4.37 -2.75 2.10
CA VAL A 66 4.68 -3.54 0.91
C VAL A 66 6.15 -3.97 0.86
N GLN A 67 7.06 -3.06 1.24
CA GLN A 67 8.50 -3.29 1.26
C GLN A 67 8.87 -4.42 2.22
N TYR A 68 8.26 -4.47 3.41
CA TYR A 68 8.53 -5.54 4.39
C TYR A 68 7.66 -6.79 4.17
N GLY A 69 6.88 -6.84 3.09
CA GLY A 69 6.15 -8.04 2.69
C GLY A 69 4.91 -8.36 3.52
N LEU A 70 4.30 -7.36 4.15
CA LEU A 70 3.02 -7.50 4.85
C LEU A 70 1.83 -7.32 3.90
N LEU A 71 2.02 -6.52 2.84
CA LEU A 71 1.02 -6.28 1.79
C LEU A 71 1.61 -6.50 0.40
N ASP A 72 0.78 -6.95 -0.53
CA ASP A 72 1.09 -7.01 -1.95
C ASP A 72 0.11 -6.10 -2.71
N PRO A 73 0.57 -5.11 -3.50
CA PRO A 73 -0.31 -4.25 -4.24
C PRO A 73 -0.95 -5.02 -5.39
N LEU A 74 -2.29 -5.04 -5.41
CA LEU A 74 -3.08 -5.53 -6.53
C LEU A 74 -3.44 -4.36 -7.46
N ASP A 75 -3.82 -3.22 -6.85
CA ASP A 75 -4.08 -1.97 -7.56
C ASP A 75 -3.38 -0.80 -6.84
N GLY A 76 -2.65 0.00 -7.62
CA GLY A 76 -2.00 1.23 -7.16
C GLY A 76 -2.97 2.29 -6.64
N GLY A 77 -4.26 2.16 -6.94
CA GLY A 77 -5.29 3.18 -6.79
C GLY A 77 -5.13 4.28 -7.84
N GLY A 78 -5.78 5.43 -7.64
CA GLY A 78 -5.63 6.55 -8.55
C GLY A 78 -6.71 7.62 -8.37
N LEU A 79 -7.04 8.31 -9.47
CA LEU A 79 -8.11 9.31 -9.48
C LEU A 79 -9.43 8.66 -9.05
N ASN A 80 -9.90 9.01 -7.86
CA ASN A 80 -11.13 8.54 -7.22
C ASN A 80 -11.19 7.05 -6.85
N ALA A 81 -10.09 6.30 -6.98
CA ALA A 81 -10.03 4.88 -6.62
C ALA A 81 -9.04 4.64 -5.47
N PRO A 82 -9.44 3.92 -4.41
CA PRO A 82 -8.51 3.53 -3.37
C PRO A 82 -7.49 2.49 -3.89
N ALA A 83 -6.35 2.41 -3.23
CA ALA A 83 -5.39 1.34 -3.53
C ALA A 83 -5.87 0.03 -2.88
N ILE A 84 -5.77 -1.06 -3.63
CA ILE A 84 -6.18 -2.40 -3.21
C ILE A 84 -4.92 -3.23 -2.99
N PHE A 85 -4.84 -3.87 -1.83
CA PHE A 85 -3.72 -4.73 -1.48
C PHE A 85 -4.23 -6.12 -1.12
N LYS A 86 -3.41 -7.13 -1.36
CA LYS A 86 -3.55 -8.45 -0.76
C LYS A 86 -2.72 -8.53 0.50
N VAL A 87 -3.23 -9.19 1.54
CA VAL A 87 -2.42 -9.57 2.70
C VAL A 87 -1.34 -10.55 2.25
N SER A 88 -0.09 -10.26 2.58
CA SER A 88 1.06 -11.05 2.12
C SER A 88 1.66 -11.88 3.24
N ASN A 89 2.27 -13.00 2.86
CA ASN A 89 3.08 -13.84 3.75
C ASN A 89 4.58 -13.67 3.51
N ARG A 90 4.99 -12.75 2.61
CA ARG A 90 6.40 -12.50 2.27
C ARG A 90 7.22 -12.05 3.47
N TRP A 91 6.60 -11.39 4.45
CA TRP A 91 7.24 -10.97 5.70
C TRP A 91 7.95 -12.10 6.44
N ASN A 92 7.52 -13.37 6.28
CA ASN A 92 8.19 -14.54 6.87
C ASN A 92 9.61 -14.76 6.35
N ARG A 93 9.92 -14.24 5.16
CA ARG A 93 11.23 -14.35 4.51
C ARG A 93 12.04 -13.07 4.60
N TYR A 94 11.50 -12.00 5.18
CA TYR A 94 12.18 -10.71 5.25
C TYR A 94 13.48 -10.81 6.06
N GLY A 95 14.59 -10.40 5.47
CA GLY A 95 15.93 -10.53 6.05
C GLY A 95 16.72 -11.76 5.56
N ASN A 96 16.09 -12.65 4.80
CA ASN A 96 16.75 -13.76 4.14
C ASN A 96 17.13 -13.40 2.70
N GLU A 97 18.09 -14.13 2.13
CA GLU A 97 18.53 -13.96 0.74
C GLU A 97 17.42 -14.24 -0.29
N ASP A 98 16.44 -15.07 0.05
CA ASP A 98 15.30 -15.41 -0.80
C ASP A 98 14.14 -14.39 -0.73
N PHE A 99 14.29 -13.29 0.02
CA PHE A 99 13.27 -12.27 0.12
C PHE A 99 13.05 -11.56 -1.22
N LYS A 100 11.84 -11.71 -1.77
CA LYS A 100 11.42 -11.01 -2.98
C LYS A 100 10.98 -9.59 -2.62
N ASP A 101 11.85 -8.60 -2.80
CA ASP A 101 11.50 -7.19 -2.66
C ASP A 101 10.42 -6.79 -3.68
N LEU A 102 9.49 -5.93 -3.25
CA LEU A 102 8.44 -5.42 -4.11
C LEU A 102 8.22 -3.94 -3.84
N LYS A 103 8.22 -3.15 -4.92
CA LYS A 103 8.08 -1.70 -4.84
C LYS A 103 6.66 -1.28 -5.11
N TYR A 104 6.03 -0.62 -4.14
CA TYR A 104 4.72 -0.02 -4.33
C TYR A 104 4.80 1.33 -5.06
N LYS A 105 4.15 1.40 -6.22
CA LYS A 105 3.93 2.64 -6.96
C LYS A 105 2.48 3.09 -6.79
N PRO A 106 2.19 4.17 -6.04
CA PRO A 106 0.84 4.70 -5.95
C PRO A 106 0.40 5.23 -7.32
N GLY A 107 -0.89 5.09 -7.63
CA GLY A 107 -1.47 5.68 -8.82
C GLY A 107 -1.43 7.22 -8.81
N PHE A 108 -1.68 7.81 -9.98
CA PHE A 108 -1.62 9.25 -10.16
C PHE A 108 -2.63 9.98 -9.25
N SER A 109 -2.14 10.97 -8.50
CA SER A 109 -3.02 11.87 -7.75
C SER A 109 -3.74 12.83 -8.69
N SER A 110 -4.90 13.36 -8.27
CA SER A 110 -5.68 14.34 -9.05
C SER A 110 -4.87 15.58 -9.42
N LYS A 111 -3.92 15.99 -8.58
CA LYS A 111 -3.01 17.12 -8.84
C LYS A 111 -2.01 16.79 -9.96
N PHE A 112 -1.38 15.63 -9.89
CA PHE A 112 -0.46 15.17 -10.95
C PHE A 112 -1.18 14.92 -12.27
N PHE A 113 -2.43 14.45 -12.24
CA PHE A 113 -3.25 14.25 -13.43
C PHE A 113 -3.69 15.57 -14.05
N LYS A 114 -4.04 16.59 -13.24
CA LYS A 114 -4.33 17.94 -13.74
C LYS A 114 -3.09 18.57 -14.38
N ASP A 115 -1.94 18.49 -13.72
CA ASP A 115 -0.67 19.01 -14.24
C ASP A 115 -0.19 18.25 -15.49
N ALA A 116 -0.44 16.95 -15.57
CA ALA A 116 -0.10 16.13 -16.73
C ALA A 116 -1.11 16.24 -17.88
N MET A 117 -2.39 16.50 -17.60
CA MET A 117 -3.39 16.81 -18.64
C MET A 117 -3.21 18.23 -19.21
N ALA A 118 -2.64 19.14 -18.41
CA ALA A 118 -2.26 20.48 -18.86
C ALA A 118 -0.97 20.50 -19.71
N ASN A 119 -0.16 19.43 -19.69
CA ASN A 119 1.09 19.33 -20.43
C ASN A 119 1.05 18.18 -21.48
N PRO A 120 1.02 18.50 -22.79
CA PRO A 120 0.82 17.53 -23.87
C PRO A 120 1.81 16.34 -23.86
N GLU A 121 3.07 16.57 -23.50
CA GLU A 121 4.12 15.53 -23.48
C GLU A 121 3.94 14.53 -22.34
N LYS A 122 3.45 15.01 -21.17
CA LYS A 122 3.17 14.16 -20.01
C LYS A 122 1.90 13.35 -20.19
N ARG A 123 0.91 13.89 -20.92
CA ARG A 123 -0.32 13.21 -21.29
C ARG A 123 -0.07 11.94 -22.11
N GLN A 124 0.84 12.00 -23.09
CA GLN A 124 1.22 10.83 -23.90
C GLN A 124 1.87 9.72 -23.06
N ARG A 125 2.74 10.07 -22.10
CA ARG A 125 3.36 9.07 -21.20
C ARG A 125 2.33 8.37 -20.30
N ILE A 126 1.32 9.09 -19.80
CA ILE A 126 0.28 8.48 -18.95
C ILE A 126 -0.63 7.54 -19.75
N ILE A 127 -0.94 7.89 -21.01
CA ILE A 127 -1.73 7.05 -21.91
C ILE A 127 -0.95 5.79 -22.31
N GLN A 128 0.34 5.93 -22.64
CA GLN A 128 1.22 4.79 -22.97
C GLN A 128 1.45 3.85 -21.78
N SER A 129 1.53 4.35 -20.55
CA SER A 129 1.63 3.49 -19.36
C SER A 129 0.34 2.71 -19.04
N ARG A 130 -0.80 3.10 -19.62
CA ARG A 130 -2.11 2.45 -19.43
C ARG A 130 -2.42 1.43 -20.52
N HIS A 131 -1.99 1.69 -21.74
CA HIS A 131 -2.04 0.74 -22.85
C HIS A 131 -0.63 0.21 -23.07
N GLY A 132 -0.26 -0.84 -22.35
CA GLY A 132 0.98 -1.56 -22.63
C GLY A 132 1.00 -1.93 -24.10
N VAL A 133 1.86 -1.28 -24.87
CA VAL A 133 2.24 -1.75 -26.19
C VAL A 133 3.04 -3.02 -25.93
N SER A 134 2.48 -4.15 -26.35
CA SER A 134 3.19 -5.44 -26.47
C SER A 134 4.41 -5.31 -27.37
#